data_AF-A0A969IDE3-F1
#
_entry.id   AF-A0A969IDE3-F1
#
_cell.length_a   1.000
_cell.length_b   1.000
_cell.length_c   1.000
_cell.angle_alpha   90.00
_cell.angle_beta   90.00
_cell.angle_gamma   90.00
#
_symmetry.space_group_name_H-M   'P 1'
#
loop_
_entity.id
_entity.type
_entity.pdbx_description
1 polymer ?
#
loop_
_entity_poly.entity_id
_entity_poly.type
_entity_poly.pdbx_seq_one_letter_code
_entity_poly.pdbx_strand_id
1 'polypeptide(L)'
;MYAFDVDNGKELWSYKLPTGTEGIPAMYELNGKNYLVVCASTPLRFGRDDPDDNAGPGGASAQPVTPAAGGNKGSYIVFALPDKK
;
A
#
# COMPACT_ATOMS: atom_id res chain seq x y z
N MET A 1 2.49 -4.41 5.22
CA MET A 1 1.78 -3.56 6.19
C MET A 1 1.89 -4.21 7.55
N TYR A 2 2.11 -3.41 8.59
CA TYR A 2 2.33 -3.86 9.95
C TYR A 2 1.45 -3.05 10.91
N ALA A 3 1.02 -3.67 11.99
CA ALA A 3 0.38 -3.03 13.13
C ALA A 3 1.21 -3.35 14.37
N PHE A 4 1.53 -2.34 15.16
CA PHE A 4 2.36 -2.45 16.35
C PHE A 4 1.59 -1.99 17.58
N ASP A 5 1.95 -2.56 18.72
CA ASP A 5 1.55 -2.07 20.03
C ASP A 5 2.17 -0.69 20.29
N VAL A 6 1.37 0.26 20.78
CA VAL A 6 1.79 1.65 20.97
C VAL A 6 2.77 1.84 22.13
N ASP A 7 2.68 0.99 23.17
CA ASP A 7 3.45 1.15 24.39
C ASP A 7 4.84 0.52 24.28
N ASN A 8 4.94 -0.60 23.54
CA ASN A 8 6.15 -1.40 23.47
C ASN A 8 6.69 -1.67 22.05
N GLY A 9 5.96 -1.28 21.00
CA GLY A 9 6.39 -1.44 19.62
C GLY A 9 6.38 -2.89 19.11
N LYS A 10 5.83 -3.84 19.85
CA LYS A 10 5.72 -5.24 19.42
C LYS A 10 4.74 -5.36 18.26
N GLU A 11 5.10 -6.14 17.24
CA GLU A 11 4.20 -6.46 16.15
C GLU A 11 2.96 -7.23 16.66
N LEU A 12 1.78 -6.71 16.36
CA LEU A 12 0.49 -7.33 16.66
C LEU A 12 -0.08 -8.08 15.45
N TRP A 13 0.18 -7.57 14.24
CA TRP A 13 -0.33 -8.12 13.00
C TRP A 13 0.46 -7.60 11.80
N SER A 14 0.52 -8.40 10.74
CA SER A 14 1.05 -7.97 9.45
C SER A 14 0.31 -8.60 8.27
N TYR A 15 0.40 -7.92 7.13
CA TYR A 15 -0.13 -8.39 5.86
C TYR A 15 0.74 -7.92 4.70
N LYS A 16 1.03 -8.84 3.79
CA LYS A 16 1.77 -8.54 2.56
C LYS A 16 0.82 -7.97 1.51
N LEU A 17 0.94 -6.68 1.24
CA LEU A 17 0.18 -6.01 0.19
C LEU A 17 0.61 -6.54 -1.20
N PRO A 18 -0.30 -6.59 -2.18
CA PRO A 18 -0.01 -7.04 -3.54
C PRO A 18 0.90 -6.09 -4.31
N THR A 19 0.97 -4.82 -3.90
CA THR A 19 1.72 -3.72 -4.48
C THR A 19 2.28 -2.83 -3.35
N GLY A 20 3.12 -1.87 -3.70
CA GLY A 20 3.54 -0.82 -2.79
C GLY A 20 2.38 0.07 -2.34
N THR A 21 2.60 0.76 -1.23
CA THR A 21 1.66 1.73 -0.66
C THR A 21 2.28 3.11 -0.69
N GLU A 22 1.56 4.07 -1.23
CA GLU A 22 1.85 5.50 -1.14
C GLU A 22 0.52 6.19 -0.80
N GLY A 23 0.48 6.84 0.36
CA GLY A 23 -0.74 7.45 0.89
C GLY A 23 -0.92 7.20 2.38
N ILE A 24 -1.82 7.98 2.99
CA ILE A 24 -2.17 7.89 4.40
C ILE A 24 -3.33 6.89 4.54
N PRO A 25 -3.26 5.90 5.44
CA PRO A 25 -4.39 5.03 5.73
C PRO A 25 -5.55 5.82 6.34
N ALA A 26 -6.79 5.42 6.04
CA ALA A 26 -7.98 6.05 6.58
C ALA A 26 -8.83 5.04 7.36
N MET A 27 -9.50 5.48 8.41
CA MET A 27 -10.47 4.66 9.15
C MET A 27 -11.88 5.26 9.07
N TYR A 28 -12.88 4.39 9.01
CA TYR A 28 -14.28 4.78 9.13
C TYR A 28 -15.09 3.69 9.84
N GLU A 29 -16.23 4.07 10.38
CA GLU A 29 -17.20 3.16 11.00
C GLU A 29 -18.47 3.07 10.14
N LEU A 30 -19.00 1.87 9.98
CA LEU A 30 -20.32 1.63 9.39
C LEU A 30 -21.03 0.54 10.19
N ASN A 31 -22.25 0.83 10.65
CA ASN A 31 -23.08 -0.10 11.44
C ASN A 31 -22.35 -0.68 12.67
N GLY A 32 -21.58 0.14 13.39
CA GLY A 32 -20.81 -0.31 14.57
C GLY A 32 -19.58 -1.16 14.26
N LYS A 33 -19.21 -1.29 12.98
CA LYS A 33 -18.02 -2.01 12.53
C LYS A 33 -16.98 -1.02 12.00
N ASN A 34 -15.76 -1.13 12.50
CA ASN A 34 -14.62 -0.32 12.08
C ASN A 34 -13.90 -0.93 10.88
N TYR A 35 -13.51 -0.07 9.95
CA TYR A 35 -12.81 -0.41 8.72
C TYR A 35 -11.56 0.45 8.57
N LEU A 36 -10.46 -0.19 8.17
CA LEU A 36 -9.20 0.45 7.83
C LEU A 36 -8.96 0.32 6.32
N VAL A 37 -8.84 1.44 5.63
CA VAL A 37 -8.60 1.52 4.18
C VAL A 37 -7.16 1.90 3.91
N VAL A 38 -6.53 1.17 2.99
CA VAL A 38 -5.12 1.29 2.64
C VAL A 38 -4.98 1.37 1.13
N CYS A 39 -4.28 2.39 0.65
CA CYS A 39 -3.91 2.51 -0.75
C CYS A 39 -2.77 1.53 -1.07
N ALA A 40 -3.01 0.57 -1.96
CA ALA A 40 -1.99 -0.35 -2.46
C ALA A 40 -1.92 -0.17 -3.98
N SER A 41 -1.29 0.91 -4.44
CA SER A 41 -1.34 1.32 -5.85
C SER A 41 0.01 1.53 -6.52
N THR A 42 1.10 1.59 -5.76
CA THR A 42 2.39 1.95 -6.31
C THR A 42 3.22 0.74 -6.70
N PRO A 43 3.89 0.77 -7.85
CA PRO A 43 4.99 -0.15 -8.10
C PRO A 43 6.03 -0.01 -6.99
N LEU A 44 6.57 -1.14 -6.52
CA LEU A 44 7.68 -1.10 -5.57
C LEU A 44 8.89 -0.50 -6.28
N ARG A 45 9.39 0.64 -5.79
CA ARG A 45 10.65 1.27 -6.23
C ARG A 45 11.63 1.22 -5.06
N PHE A 46 12.76 0.58 -5.25
CA PHE A 46 13.81 0.44 -4.25
C PHE A 46 15.11 1.09 -4.77
N GLY A 47 15.26 2.40 -4.53
CA GLY A 47 16.47 3.16 -4.87
C GLY A 47 16.35 3.95 -6.17
N ARG A 48 17.23 4.97 -6.33
CA ARG A 48 17.28 5.85 -7.51
C ARG A 48 17.85 5.16 -8.76
N ASP A 49 18.53 4.04 -8.57
CA ASP A 49 19.24 3.30 -9.61
C ASP A 49 18.63 1.91 -9.85
N ASP A 50 17.35 1.71 -9.48
CA ASP A 50 16.65 0.47 -9.81
C ASP A 50 16.67 0.32 -11.35
N PRO A 51 17.16 -0.80 -11.92
CA PRO A 51 17.27 -0.95 -13.38
C PRO A 51 15.90 -0.99 -14.07
N ASP A 52 14.83 -1.25 -13.31
CA ASP A 52 13.43 -1.13 -13.75
C ASP A 52 12.87 0.30 -13.58
N ASP A 53 13.69 1.24 -13.09
CA ASP A 53 13.44 2.67 -12.97
C ASP A 53 14.17 3.40 -14.10
N ASN A 54 13.54 3.44 -15.28
CA ASN A 54 14.06 4.09 -16.49
C ASN A 54 14.01 5.64 -16.40
N ALA A 55 14.14 6.19 -15.19
CA ALA A 55 14.13 7.62 -14.90
C ALA A 55 15.58 8.11 -14.75
N GLY A 56 16.22 8.42 -15.88
CA GLY A 56 17.53 9.08 -15.88
C GLY A 56 17.55 10.39 -15.08
N PRO A 57 18.73 10.98 -14.85
CA PRO A 57 18.89 12.15 -13.99
C PRO A 57 18.24 13.38 -14.65
N GLY A 58 16.99 13.63 -14.26
CA GLY A 58 16.09 14.60 -14.87
C GLY A 58 14.65 14.15 -14.66
N GLY A 59 14.21 14.11 -13.40
CA GLY A 59 12.94 13.55 -12.93
C GLY A 59 11.68 14.30 -13.37
N ALA A 60 11.49 14.47 -14.68
CA ALA A 60 10.27 14.96 -15.29
C ALA A 60 10.16 14.45 -16.74
N SER A 61 10.21 13.14 -16.96
CA SER A 61 9.62 12.57 -18.17
C SER A 61 8.26 11.99 -17.80
N ALA A 62 7.21 12.65 -18.29
CA ALA A 62 5.87 12.12 -18.36
C ALA A 62 5.86 10.92 -19.33
N GLN A 63 6.44 9.79 -18.91
CA GLN A 63 6.09 8.52 -19.52
C GLN A 63 4.64 8.24 -19.09
N PRO A 64 3.71 8.02 -20.03
CA PRO A 64 2.45 7.42 -19.63
C PRO A 64 2.86 6.13 -18.95
N VAL A 65 2.48 5.97 -17.68
CA VAL A 65 2.65 4.72 -16.96
C VAL A 65 1.90 3.68 -17.80
N THR A 66 2.61 3.01 -18.71
CA THR A 66 2.10 1.81 -19.33
C THR A 66 1.87 0.89 -18.15
N PRO A 67 0.61 0.52 -17.83
CA PRO A 67 0.38 -0.40 -16.75
C PRO A 67 1.23 -1.61 -17.08
N ALA A 68 2.20 -1.95 -16.22
CA ALA A 68 3.06 -3.09 -16.44
C ALA A 68 2.15 -4.23 -16.88
N ALA A 69 2.31 -4.68 -18.12
CA ALA A 69 1.48 -5.71 -18.73
C ALA A 69 1.77 -7.01 -17.97
N GLY A 70 1.04 -7.24 -16.87
CA GLY A 70 1.22 -8.34 -15.94
C GLY A 70 1.51 -7.96 -14.48
N GLY A 71 1.66 -6.67 -14.14
CA GLY A 71 1.82 -6.21 -12.75
C GLY A 71 0.47 -6.08 -12.03
N ASN A 72 0.44 -6.41 -10.74
CA ASN A 72 -0.77 -6.25 -9.91
C ASN A 72 -1.32 -4.82 -10.06
N LYS A 73 -2.56 -4.68 -10.54
CA LYS A 73 -3.22 -3.38 -10.64
C LYS A 73 -3.33 -2.75 -9.26
N GLY A 74 -3.04 -1.46 -9.18
CA GLY A 74 -3.26 -0.71 -7.95
C GLY A 74 -4.71 -0.79 -7.48
N SER A 75 -4.90 -0.90 -6.17
CA SER A 75 -6.21 -1.06 -5.53
C SER A 75 -6.24 -0.46 -4.13
N TYR A 76 -7.44 -0.27 -3.59
CA TYR A 76 -7.63 -0.05 -2.15
C TYR A 76 -7.93 -1.38 -1.48
N ILE A 77 -7.26 -1.63 -0.35
CA ILE A 77 -7.51 -2.79 0.49
C ILE A 77 -8.20 -2.32 1.76
N VAL A 78 -9.28 -3.00 2.14
CA VAL A 78 -10.06 -2.68 3.34
C VAL A 78 -9.97 -3.84 4.32
N PHE A 79 -9.58 -3.54 5.56
CA PHE A 79 -9.49 -4.49 6.66
C PHE A 79 -10.59 -4.21 7.68
N ALA A 80 -11.15 -5.27 8.26
CA ALA A 80 -12.05 -5.20 9.40
C ALA A 80 -11.94 -6.48 10.22
N LEU A 81 -12.32 -6.41 11.49
CA LEU A 81 -12.40 -7.61 12.32
C LEU A 81 -13.53 -8.54 11.81
N PRO A 82 -13.41 -9.86 12.02
CA PRO A 82 -14.50 -10.79 11.77
C PRO A 82 -15.77 -10.39 12.53
N ASP A 83 -16.93 -10.76 12.00
CA ASP A 83 -18.18 -10.55 12.72
C ASP A 83 -18.18 -11.36 14.02
N LYS A 84 -18.76 -10.79 15.08
CA LYS A 84 -18.94 -11.51 16.34
C LYS A 84 -19.96 -12.63 16.08
N LYS A 85 -19.60 -13.86 16.48
CA LYS A 85 -20.52 -15.00 16.47
C LYS A 85 -21.61 -14.83 17.51
#